data_AF-A0A1G9TG33-F1
#
_entry.id   AF-A0A1G9TG33-F1
#
_cell.length_a   1.000
_cell.length_b   1.000
_cell.length_c   1.000
_cell.angle_alpha   90.00
_cell.angle_beta   90.00
_cell.angle_gamma   90.00
#
_symmetry.space_group_name_H-M   'P 1'
#
loop_
_entity.id
_entity.type
_entity.pdbx_description
1 polymer ?
#
loop_
_entity_poly.entity_id
_entity_poly.type
_entity_poly.pdbx_seq_one_letter_code
_entity_poly.pdbx_strand_id
1 'polypeptide(L)'
;MFNYNYPTSKSFIKSVNLIQDSVEGEKSDALFYEWLINNIPTDNLTQKQAKSIKDTIESIREDEMSHNKMFKAMYKQLTGADATPVETEFVPPENFTEGILRALNGELNAVKRYRTIMNGMPNLYYRDIVFNILTDELRHANLYNYIYTTILNNKK
;
A
#
# COMPACT_ATOMS: atom_id res chain seq x y z
N MET A 1 -0.48 35.07 3.31
CA MET A 1 -0.38 34.93 4.78
C MET A 1 -0.03 33.48 5.09
N PHE A 2 1.10 33.23 5.75
CA PHE A 2 1.48 31.89 6.19
C PHE A 2 0.58 31.45 7.36
N ASN A 3 0.16 30.18 7.35
CA ASN A 3 -0.70 29.64 8.39
C ASN A 3 0.15 29.29 9.62
N TYR A 4 0.21 30.20 10.59
CA TYR A 4 1.01 30.05 11.82
C TYR A 4 0.60 28.85 12.70
N ASN A 5 -0.53 28.19 12.41
CA ASN A 5 -1.05 27.04 13.15
C ASN A 5 -1.07 25.74 12.32
N TYR A 6 -0.20 25.62 11.30
CA TYR A 6 -0.11 24.42 10.46
C TYR A 6 1.11 23.55 10.83
N PRO A 7 0.92 22.22 11.03
CA PRO A 7 -0.37 21.55 11.20
C PRO A 7 -1.00 21.92 12.56
N THR A 8 -2.33 21.83 12.67
CA THR A 8 -2.99 21.96 13.97
C THR A 8 -2.66 20.75 14.85
N SER A 9 -2.68 20.89 16.19
CA SER A 9 -2.46 19.74 17.09
C SER A 9 -3.45 18.60 16.81
N LYS A 10 -4.71 18.92 16.49
CA LYS A 10 -5.74 17.94 16.13
C LYS A 10 -5.39 17.17 14.84
N SER A 11 -4.93 17.86 13.79
CA SER A 11 -4.52 17.20 12.55
C SER A 11 -3.23 16.39 12.74
N PHE A 12 -2.28 16.89 13.53
CA PHE A 12 -1.06 16.17 13.85
C PHE A 12 -1.36 14.85 14.57
N ILE A 13 -2.13 14.88 15.67
CA ILE A 13 -2.52 13.69 16.43
C ILE A 13 -3.27 12.69 15.54
N LYS A 14 -4.23 13.17 14.73
CA LYS A 14 -4.94 12.31 13.79
C LYS A 14 -4.00 11.61 12.81
N SER A 15 -3.03 12.35 12.25
CA SER A 15 -2.08 11.79 11.31
C SER A 15 -1.13 10.79 11.96
N VAL A 16 -0.67 11.03 13.19
CA VAL A 16 0.15 10.07 13.94
C VAL A 16 -0.59 8.75 14.18
N ASN A 17 -1.88 8.81 14.57
CA ASN A 17 -2.69 7.60 14.71
C ASN A 17 -2.84 6.87 13.37
N LEU A 18 -3.08 7.60 12.29
CA LEU A 18 -3.18 7.00 10.96
C LEU A 18 -1.85 6.39 10.47
N ILE A 19 -0.69 6.94 10.87
CA ILE A 19 0.61 6.31 10.60
C ILE A 19 0.67 4.95 11.30
N GLN A 20 0.27 4.87 12.57
CA GLN A 20 0.21 3.60 13.29
C GLN A 20 -0.72 2.60 12.61
N ASP A 21 -1.92 3.04 12.21
CA ASP A 21 -2.89 2.20 11.50
C ASP A 21 -2.42 1.77 10.10
N SER A 22 -1.38 2.40 9.55
CA SER A 22 -0.77 2.06 8.26
C SER A 22 0.46 1.16 8.42
N VAL A 23 0.83 0.79 9.65
CA VAL A 23 1.87 -0.19 9.89
C VAL A 23 1.25 -1.57 9.82
N GLU A 24 1.61 -2.32 8.78
CA GLU A 24 1.03 -3.62 8.46
C GLU A 24 1.83 -4.77 9.08
N GLY A 25 1.13 -5.90 9.28
CA GLY A 25 1.68 -7.13 9.84
C GLY A 25 2.41 -7.93 8.76
N GLU A 26 3.74 -8.02 8.87
CA GLU A 26 4.61 -8.60 7.84
C GLU A 26 4.22 -10.03 7.45
N LYS A 27 3.61 -10.79 8.37
CA LYS A 27 3.15 -12.16 8.12
C LYS A 27 1.95 -12.19 7.17
N SER A 28 0.93 -11.37 7.41
CA SER A 28 -0.28 -11.36 6.58
C SER A 28 0.02 -10.89 5.16
N ASP A 29 0.86 -9.86 5.02
CA ASP A 29 1.21 -9.29 3.73
C ASP A 29 2.02 -10.29 2.90
N ALA A 30 3.01 -10.95 3.52
CA ALA A 30 3.79 -11.99 2.87
C ALA A 30 2.90 -13.11 2.32
N LEU A 31 1.92 -13.56 3.10
CA LEU A 31 0.95 -14.58 2.68
C LEU A 31 0.07 -14.10 1.53
N PHE A 32 -0.38 -12.84 1.54
CA PHE A 32 -1.21 -12.30 0.46
C PHE A 32 -0.47 -12.21 -0.87
N TYR A 33 0.75 -11.69 -0.89
CA TYR A 33 1.55 -11.60 -2.11
C TYR A 33 1.97 -12.98 -2.63
N GLU A 34 2.34 -13.90 -1.74
CA GLU A 34 2.61 -15.29 -2.11
C GLU A 34 1.38 -15.95 -2.75
N TRP A 35 0.21 -15.74 -2.14
CA TRP A 35 -1.06 -16.22 -2.70
C TRP A 35 -1.32 -15.64 -4.09
N LEU A 36 -1.14 -14.34 -4.30
CA LEU A 36 -1.31 -13.72 -5.63
C LEU A 36 -0.38 -14.36 -6.66
N ILE A 37 0.91 -14.46 -6.35
CA ILE A 37 1.92 -15.02 -7.27
C ILE A 37 1.59 -16.48 -7.65
N ASN A 38 1.17 -17.28 -6.67
CA ASN A 38 0.85 -18.69 -6.88
C ASN A 38 -0.48 -18.93 -7.61
N ASN A 39 -1.38 -17.93 -7.65
CA ASN A 39 -2.69 -18.04 -8.28
C ASN A 39 -2.83 -17.26 -9.60
N ILE A 40 -1.72 -16.82 -10.20
CA ILE A 40 -1.74 -16.21 -11.55
C ILE A 40 -2.37 -17.22 -12.54
N PRO A 41 -3.41 -16.85 -13.31
CA PRO A 41 -4.15 -17.78 -14.17
C PRO A 41 -3.37 -18.05 -15.47
N THR A 42 -2.31 -18.85 -15.37
CA THR A 42 -1.37 -19.11 -16.47
C THR A 42 -2.02 -19.74 -17.70
N ASP A 43 -3.10 -20.51 -17.52
CA ASP A 43 -3.80 -21.20 -18.61
C ASP A 43 -4.42 -20.23 -19.63
N ASN A 44 -4.76 -19.01 -19.18
CA ASN A 44 -5.36 -17.97 -20.01
C ASN A 44 -4.36 -16.87 -20.38
N LEU A 45 -3.05 -17.07 -20.18
CA LEU A 45 -2.04 -16.05 -20.39
C LEU A 45 -0.89 -16.58 -21.24
N THR A 46 -0.34 -15.72 -22.08
CA THR A 46 0.97 -16.01 -22.67
C THR A 46 2.03 -16.05 -21.57
N GLN A 47 3.11 -16.82 -21.77
CA GLN A 47 4.23 -16.86 -20.83
C GLN A 47 4.79 -15.45 -20.53
N LYS A 48 4.81 -14.57 -21.53
CA LYS A 48 5.24 -13.17 -21.37
C LYS A 48 4.32 -12.39 -20.43
N GLN A 49 2.99 -12.55 -20.56
CA GLN A 49 2.03 -11.88 -19.69
C GLN A 49 2.10 -12.42 -18.26
N ALA A 50 2.13 -13.74 -18.08
CA ALA A 50 2.25 -14.37 -16.77
C ALA A 50 3.51 -13.88 -16.04
N LYS A 51 4.65 -13.85 -16.75
CA LYS A 51 5.89 -13.30 -16.20
C LYS A 51 5.77 -11.82 -15.86
N SER A 52 5.25 -10.99 -16.78
CA SER A 52 5.07 -9.55 -16.53
C SER A 52 4.18 -9.26 -15.33
N ILE A 53 3.12 -10.03 -15.12
CA ILE A 53 2.22 -9.91 -13.96
C ILE A 53 2.98 -10.27 -12.68
N LYS A 54 3.71 -11.39 -12.69
CA LYS A 54 4.53 -11.81 -11.54
C LYS A 54 5.56 -10.75 -11.15
N ASP A 55 6.36 -10.29 -12.11
CA ASP A 55 7.40 -9.27 -11.89
C ASP A 55 6.77 -7.96 -11.34
N THR A 56 5.56 -7.62 -11.79
CA THR A 56 4.81 -6.45 -11.28
C THR A 56 4.39 -6.63 -9.82
N ILE A 57 3.83 -7.79 -9.47
CA ILE A 57 3.39 -8.08 -8.10
C ILE A 57 4.59 -8.12 -7.13
N GLU A 58 5.72 -8.68 -7.57
CA GLU A 58 6.96 -8.71 -6.79
C GLU A 58 7.51 -7.30 -6.56
N SER A 59 7.51 -6.42 -7.57
CA SER A 59 7.93 -5.02 -7.42
C SER A 59 7.05 -4.28 -6.41
N ILE A 60 5.72 -4.41 -6.50
CA ILE A 60 4.80 -3.74 -5.56
C ILE A 60 5.07 -4.22 -4.13
N ARG A 61 5.25 -5.54 -3.93
CA ARG A 61 5.59 -6.10 -2.61
C ARG A 61 6.86 -5.48 -2.01
N GLU A 62 7.90 -5.28 -2.82
CA GLU A 62 9.16 -4.66 -2.36
C GLU A 62 8.94 -3.21 -1.92
N ASP A 63 8.13 -2.46 -2.67
CA ASP A 63 7.75 -1.09 -2.34
C ASP A 63 6.96 -1.04 -1.02
N GLU A 64 5.94 -1.91 -0.83
CA GLU A 64 5.17 -1.98 0.43
C GLU A 64 6.04 -2.33 1.64
N MET A 65 6.98 -3.27 1.48
CA MET A 65 7.94 -3.60 2.54
C MET A 65 8.81 -2.38 2.92
N SER A 66 9.11 -1.51 1.96
CA SER A 66 9.83 -0.26 2.19
C SER A 66 8.93 0.76 2.90
N HIS A 67 7.69 0.93 2.44
CA HIS A 67 6.71 1.84 3.03
C HIS A 67 6.41 1.49 4.49
N ASN A 68 6.22 0.21 4.81
CA ASN A 68 5.99 -0.24 6.19
C ASN A 68 7.17 0.13 7.10
N LYS A 69 8.42 -0.04 6.63
CA LYS A 69 9.62 0.41 7.37
C LYS A 69 9.64 1.92 7.56
N MET A 70 9.27 2.69 6.54
CA MET A 70 9.19 4.15 6.62
C MET A 70 8.14 4.59 7.63
N PHE A 71 6.94 4.00 7.65
CA PHE A 71 5.91 4.33 8.63
C PHE A 71 6.30 3.95 10.06
N LYS A 72 6.90 2.77 10.27
CA LYS A 72 7.46 2.37 11.58
C LYS A 72 8.48 3.39 12.08
N ALA A 73 9.42 3.80 11.22
CA ALA A 73 10.44 4.79 11.56
C ALA A 73 9.85 6.17 11.86
N MET A 74 8.93 6.65 11.01
CA MET A 74 8.23 7.92 11.21
C MET A 74 7.45 7.93 12.53
N TYR A 75 6.69 6.88 12.81
CA TYR A 75 5.92 6.76 14.06
C TYR A 75 6.84 6.87 15.28
N LYS A 76 7.95 6.14 15.27
CA LYS A 76 8.95 6.18 16.34
C LYS A 76 9.58 7.56 16.51
N GLN A 77 9.93 8.22 15.42
CA GLN A 77 10.49 9.58 15.47
C GLN A 77 9.49 10.61 16.02
N LEU A 78 8.21 10.46 15.69
CA LEU A 78 7.15 11.40 16.11
C LEU A 78 6.65 11.18 17.53
N THR A 79 6.70 9.95 18.04
CA THR A 79 6.09 9.56 19.32
C THR A 79 7.08 9.09 20.38
N GLY A 80 8.27 8.65 19.96
CA GLY A 80 9.24 7.94 20.82
C GLY A 80 8.91 6.46 21.06
N ALA A 81 7.76 5.97 20.60
CA ALA A 81 7.32 4.59 20.79
C ALA A 81 7.44 3.76 19.50
N ASP A 82 7.66 2.45 19.62
CA ASP A 82 7.60 1.54 18.48
C ASP A 82 6.15 1.32 18.03
N ALA A 83 5.91 1.41 16.72
CA ALA A 83 4.60 1.09 16.16
C ALA A 83 4.32 -0.41 16.31
N THR A 84 3.13 -0.74 16.80
CA THR A 84 2.69 -2.14 16.94
C THR A 84 1.70 -2.46 15.83
N PRO A 85 2.04 -3.32 14.85
CA PRO A 85 1.09 -3.71 13.82
C PRO A 85 -0.06 -4.50 14.45
N VAL A 86 -1.25 -4.34 13.88
CA VAL A 86 -2.36 -5.24 14.18
C VAL A 86 -2.20 -6.47 13.28
N GLU A 87 -1.76 -7.58 13.87
CA GLU A 87 -1.74 -8.86 13.18
C GLU A 87 -3.17 -9.29 12.87
N THR A 88 -3.47 -9.46 11.59
CA THR A 88 -4.74 -10.00 11.11
C THR A 88 -4.53 -11.37 10.52
N GLU A 89 -5.52 -12.24 10.66
CA GLU A 89 -5.48 -13.54 10.01
C GLU A 89 -5.64 -13.35 8.50
N PHE A 90 -4.74 -13.97 7.73
CA PHE A 90 -4.81 -13.93 6.29
C PHE A 90 -6.02 -14.73 5.80
N VAL A 91 -6.93 -14.06 5.09
CA VAL A 91 -8.07 -14.70 4.41
C VAL A 91 -7.84 -14.64 2.90
N PRO A 92 -7.61 -15.79 2.24
CA PRO A 92 -7.37 -15.81 0.80
C PRO A 92 -8.59 -15.28 0.02
N PRO A 93 -8.38 -14.52 -1.06
CA PRO A 93 -9.46 -14.15 -1.97
C PRO A 93 -10.08 -15.37 -2.64
N GLU A 94 -11.32 -15.25 -3.12
CA GLU A 94 -12.04 -16.34 -3.80
C GLU A 94 -11.33 -16.80 -5.08
N ASN A 95 -10.76 -15.87 -5.83
CA ASN A 95 -10.03 -16.13 -7.05
C ASN A 95 -9.05 -14.98 -7.35
N PHE A 96 -8.13 -15.19 -8.28
CA PHE A 96 -7.08 -14.21 -8.59
C PHE A 96 -7.64 -12.84 -8.99
N THR A 97 -8.76 -12.80 -9.73
CA THR A 97 -9.41 -11.54 -10.12
C THR A 97 -9.90 -10.76 -8.90
N GLU A 98 -10.55 -11.44 -7.95
CA GLU A 98 -10.94 -10.82 -6.66
C GLU A 98 -9.74 -10.39 -5.82
N GLY A 99 -8.63 -11.13 -5.87
CA GLY A 99 -7.38 -10.73 -5.23
C GLY A 99 -6.82 -9.41 -5.79
N ILE A 100 -6.79 -9.26 -7.11
CA ILE A 100 -6.35 -8.03 -7.77
C ILE A 100 -7.31 -6.86 -7.47
N LEU A 101 -8.63 -7.09 -7.45
CA LEU A 101 -9.60 -6.06 -7.08
C LEU A 101 -9.46 -5.64 -5.61
N ARG A 102 -9.20 -6.59 -4.71
CA ARG A 102 -8.92 -6.30 -3.30
C ARG A 102 -7.67 -5.42 -3.17
N ALA A 103 -6.57 -5.79 -3.84
CA ALA A 103 -5.32 -5.02 -3.81
C ALA A 103 -5.53 -3.60 -4.36
N LEU A 104 -6.14 -3.47 -5.55
CA LEU A 104 -6.47 -2.19 -6.17
C LEU A 104 -7.27 -1.27 -5.23
N ASN A 105 -8.30 -1.80 -4.56
CA ASN A 105 -9.10 -1.03 -3.61
C ASN A 105 -8.29 -0.66 -2.36
N GLY A 106 -7.37 -1.52 -1.93
CA GLY A 106 -6.36 -1.23 -0.90
C GLY A 106 -5.58 0.03 -1.25
N GLU A 107 -4.95 0.06 -2.43
CA GLU A 107 -4.16 1.20 -2.89
C GLU A 107 -4.95 2.51 -2.97
N LEU A 108 -6.16 2.46 -3.52
CA LEU A 108 -7.02 3.65 -3.61
C LEU A 108 -7.45 4.17 -2.24
N ASN A 109 -7.61 3.29 -1.24
CA ASN A 109 -7.88 3.69 0.14
C ASN A 109 -6.62 4.22 0.83
N ALA A 110 -5.45 3.64 0.55
CA ALA A 110 -4.15 4.13 1.02
C ALA A 110 -3.91 5.57 0.55
N VAL A 111 -4.17 5.89 -0.72
CA VAL A 111 -4.09 7.28 -1.24
C VAL A 111 -4.92 8.27 -0.41
N LYS A 112 -6.17 7.91 -0.05
CA LYS A 112 -7.03 8.77 0.79
C LYS A 112 -6.46 8.93 2.19
N ARG A 113 -5.98 7.84 2.77
CA ARG A 113 -5.37 7.80 4.11
C ARG A 113 -4.11 8.67 4.14
N TYR A 114 -3.19 8.46 3.21
CA TYR A 114 -1.88 9.13 3.19
C TYR A 114 -1.99 10.61 2.86
N ARG A 115 -2.99 11.02 2.06
CA ARG A 115 -3.33 12.44 1.89
C ARG A 115 -3.70 13.09 3.24
N THR A 116 -4.46 12.37 4.07
CA THR A 116 -4.82 12.85 5.41
C THR A 116 -3.59 12.90 6.32
N ILE A 117 -2.72 11.89 6.27
CA ILE A 117 -1.46 11.86 7.03
C ILE A 117 -0.61 13.08 6.66
N MET A 118 -0.36 13.30 5.37
CA MET A 118 0.46 14.40 4.85
C MET A 118 0.00 15.79 5.33
N ASN A 119 -1.31 16.00 5.47
CA ASN A 119 -1.89 17.27 5.94
C ASN A 119 -1.61 17.56 7.43
N GLY A 120 -1.28 16.53 8.22
CA GLY A 120 -0.95 16.68 9.64
C GLY A 120 0.55 16.63 9.93
N MET A 121 1.42 16.54 8.92
CA MET A 121 2.86 16.43 9.14
C MET A 121 3.50 17.78 9.52
N PRO A 122 4.42 17.80 10.51
CA PRO A 122 4.91 19.04 11.13
C PRO A 122 5.92 19.81 10.29
N ASN A 123 6.56 19.18 9.30
CA ASN A 123 7.56 19.81 8.44
C ASN A 123 7.66 19.07 7.09
N LEU A 124 8.49 19.61 6.18
CA LEU A 124 8.66 19.06 4.83
C LEU A 124 9.28 17.67 4.83
N TYR A 125 10.21 17.36 5.74
CA TYR A 125 10.84 16.05 5.81
C TYR A 125 9.80 14.92 5.92
N TYR A 126 8.85 15.03 6.85
CA TYR A 126 7.78 14.03 6.97
C TYR A 126 6.77 14.10 5.83
N ARG A 127 6.48 15.29 5.30
CA ARG A 127 5.57 15.43 4.16
C ARG A 127 6.09 14.76 2.89
N ASP A 128 7.39 14.88 2.62
CA ASP A 128 8.01 14.34 1.42
C ASP A 128 8.05 12.80 1.46
N ILE A 129 8.28 12.21 2.65
CA ILE A 129 8.16 10.75 2.83
C ILE A 129 6.74 10.29 2.49
N VAL A 130 5.72 10.91 3.08
CA VAL A 130 4.32 10.53 2.84
C VAL A 130 3.90 10.81 1.40
N PHE A 131 4.44 11.86 0.79
CA PHE A 131 4.19 12.19 -0.61
C PHE A 131 4.72 11.09 -1.54
N ASN A 132 5.95 10.62 -1.32
CA ASN A 132 6.54 9.55 -2.12
C ASN A 132 5.71 8.26 -2.02
N ILE A 133 5.37 7.84 -0.79
CA ILE A 133 4.51 6.67 -0.55
C ILE A 133 3.16 6.85 -1.27
N LEU A 134 2.50 7.99 -1.09
CA LEU A 134 1.23 8.28 -1.76
C LEU A 134 1.32 8.18 -3.29
N THR A 135 2.40 8.67 -3.88
CA THR A 135 2.60 8.57 -5.33
C THR A 135 2.90 7.15 -5.80
N ASP A 136 3.55 6.34 -4.97
CA ASP A 136 3.72 4.91 -5.24
C ASP A 136 2.36 4.20 -5.22
N GLU A 137 1.46 4.49 -4.29
CA GLU A 137 0.12 3.85 -4.28
C GLU A 137 -0.73 4.21 -5.49
N LEU A 138 -0.59 5.45 -5.99
CA LEU A 138 -1.20 5.82 -7.26
C LEU A 138 -0.63 4.99 -8.42
N ARG A 139 0.69 4.73 -8.42
CA ARG A 139 1.32 3.86 -9.42
C ARG A 139 0.87 2.41 -9.25
N HIS A 140 0.83 1.88 -8.03
CA HIS A 140 0.39 0.52 -7.72
C HIS A 140 -1.05 0.28 -8.20
N ALA A 141 -1.97 1.21 -7.92
CA ALA A 141 -3.35 1.14 -8.41
C ALA A 141 -3.41 1.05 -9.96
N ASN A 142 -2.57 1.81 -10.67
CA ASN A 142 -2.50 1.73 -12.13
C ASN A 142 -1.93 0.40 -12.62
N LEU A 143 -0.93 -0.16 -11.92
CA LEU A 143 -0.37 -1.47 -12.22
C LEU A 143 -1.40 -2.60 -11.99
N TYR A 144 -2.19 -2.54 -10.92
CA TYR A 144 -3.29 -3.48 -10.70
C TYR A 144 -4.39 -3.36 -11.77
N ASN A 145 -4.70 -2.14 -12.23
CA ASN A 145 -5.60 -1.95 -13.38
C ASN A 145 -5.05 -2.62 -14.65
N TYR A 146 -3.75 -2.47 -14.93
CA TYR A 146 -3.09 -3.17 -16.04
C TYR A 146 -3.21 -4.70 -15.92
N ILE A 147 -2.95 -5.26 -14.74
CA ILE A 147 -3.10 -6.70 -14.48
C ILE A 147 -4.56 -7.13 -14.70
N TYR A 148 -5.51 -6.42 -14.09
CA TYR A 148 -6.95 -6.72 -14.18
C TYR A 148 -7.45 -6.74 -15.63
N THR A 149 -7.14 -5.69 -16.40
CA THR A 149 -7.52 -5.59 -17.81
C THR A 149 -6.85 -6.65 -18.68
N THR A 150 -5.59 -7.01 -18.39
CA THR A 150 -4.90 -8.11 -19.07
C THR A 150 -5.61 -9.43 -18.85
N ILE A 151 -6.05 -9.73 -17.63
CA ILE A 151 -6.79 -10.97 -17.33
C ILE A 151 -8.13 -10.99 -18.07
N LEU A 152 -8.90 -9.90 -18.02
CA LEU A 152 -10.23 -9.83 -18.64
C LEU A 152 -10.19 -10.04 -20.15
N ASN A 153 -9.19 -9.45 -20.83
CA ASN A 153 -9.06 -9.57 -22.29
C ASN A 153 -8.78 -11.00 -22.75
N ASN A 154 -8.32 -11.89 -21.87
CA ASN A 154 -8.02 -13.27 -22.19
C ASN A 154 -9.08 -14.28 -21.70
N LYS A 155 -10.21 -13.85 -21.11
CA LYS A 155 -11.34 -14.72 -20.72
C LYS A 155 -12.25 -15.09 -21.93
N LYS A 156 -11.67 -15.42 -23.09
CA LYS A 156 -12.45 -15.88 -24.26
C LYS A 156 -12.72 -17.36 -24.24
#